data_AF-A0A1S1NE41-F1
#
_entry.id   AF-A0A1S1NE41-F1
#
_cell.length_a   1.000
_cell.length_b   1.000
_cell.length_c   1.000
_cell.angle_alpha   90.00
_cell.angle_beta   90.00
_cell.angle_gamma   90.00
#
_symmetry.space_group_name_H-M   'P 1'
#
loop_
_entity.id
_entity.type
_entity.pdbx_description
1 polymer ?
#
loop_
_entity_poly.entity_id
_entity_poly.type
_entity_poly.pdbx_seq_one_letter_code
_entity_poly.pdbx_strand_id
1 'polypeptide(L)'
;MFFDADGIPVFVDWQMIGVSRGTQDVGNLLAGSMDIDDLRQHWERLLRRYHDRLGEHGVRDYPWQECVSHYRQTILYPLGQGIALIGALAQADDRGLADVALLRALTHCHDLNSFDTVAAA
;
A
#
# COMPACT_ATOMS: atom_id res chain seq x y z
N MET A 1 0.83 -3.91 12.26
CA MET A 1 2.06 -3.37 12.87
C MET A 1 1.78 -3.14 14.34
N PHE A 2 2.64 -3.66 15.21
CA PHE A 2 2.62 -3.39 16.65
C PHE A 2 3.87 -2.61 17.02
N PHE A 3 3.97 -2.22 18.29
CA PHE A 3 5.15 -1.57 18.84
C PHE A 3 5.59 -2.33 20.08
N ASP A 4 6.90 -2.50 20.26
CA ASP A 4 7.44 -3.06 21.50
C ASP A 4 7.40 -2.03 22.65
N ALA A 5 7.97 -2.38 23.81
CA ALA A 5 7.97 -1.53 24.99
C ALA A 5 8.74 -0.22 24.80
N ASP A 6 9.69 -0.18 23.86
CA ASP A 6 10.51 0.99 23.54
C ASP A 6 9.92 1.81 22.37
N GLY A 7 8.77 1.38 21.83
CA GLY A 7 8.10 2.04 20.72
C GLY A 7 8.68 1.70 19.35
N ILE A 8 9.46 0.62 19.23
CA ILE A 8 10.00 0.17 17.95
C ILE A 8 8.93 -0.62 17.20
N PRO A 9 8.68 -0.33 15.89
CA PRO A 9 7.72 -1.09 15.10
C PRO A 9 8.09 -2.57 14.99
N VAL A 10 7.12 -3.44 15.26
CA VAL A 10 7.22 -4.89 15.11
C VAL A 10 6.21 -5.38 14.07
N PHE A 11 6.72 -6.15 13.11
CA PHE A 11 5.91 -6.86 12.13
C PHE A 11 5.60 -8.27 12.62
N VAL A 12 4.31 -8.61 12.59
CA VAL A 12 3.78 -9.91 12.97
C VAL A 12 2.92 -10.41 11.83
N ASP A 13 2.35 -11.61 12.01
CA ASP A 13 1.36 -12.17 11.11
C ASP A 13 1.90 -12.44 9.69
N TRP A 14 2.90 -13.33 9.63
CA TRP A 14 3.61 -13.73 8.42
C TRP A 14 2.86 -14.80 7.60
N GLN A 15 1.54 -14.95 7.75
CA GLN A 15 0.78 -16.04 7.12
C GLN A 15 0.56 -15.86 5.61
N MET A 16 0.83 -14.65 5.07
CA MET A 16 0.63 -14.29 3.64
C MET A 16 1.93 -13.80 2.98
N ILE A 17 3.03 -14.53 3.11
CA ILE A 17 4.28 -14.20 2.40
C ILE A 17 4.18 -14.60 0.92
N GLY A 18 4.70 -13.74 0.03
CA GLY A 18 4.82 -14.06 -1.39
C GLY A 18 5.92 -13.27 -2.09
N VAL A 19 6.35 -13.77 -3.26
CA VAL A 19 7.28 -13.04 -4.13
C VAL A 19 6.48 -12.08 -5.00
N SER A 20 6.82 -10.79 -4.95
CA SER A 20 6.11 -9.73 -5.66
C SER A 20 7.06 -8.57 -5.98
N ARG A 21 6.52 -7.45 -6.48
CA ARG A 21 7.30 -6.21 -6.65
C ARG A 21 7.81 -5.76 -5.28
N GLY A 22 9.01 -5.18 -5.24
CA GLY A 22 9.57 -4.65 -3.98
C GLY A 22 8.69 -3.60 -3.30
N THR A 23 7.80 -2.94 -4.04
CA THR A 23 6.86 -1.95 -3.51
C THR A 23 5.65 -2.55 -2.80
N GLN A 24 5.48 -3.88 -2.78
CA GLN A 24 4.27 -4.54 -2.30
C GLN A 24 3.89 -4.11 -0.87
N ASP A 25 4.84 -4.24 0.06
CA ASP A 25 4.57 -3.97 1.48
C ASP A 25 4.34 -2.48 1.75
N VAL A 26 5.12 -1.59 1.12
CA VAL A 26 4.95 -0.14 1.29
C VAL A 26 3.65 0.34 0.64
N GLY A 27 3.26 -0.19 -0.52
CA GLY A 27 1.98 0.14 -1.15
C GLY A 27 0.80 -0.33 -0.32
N ASN A 28 0.86 -1.57 0.19
CA ASN A 28 -0.17 -2.11 1.07
C ASN A 28 -0.29 -1.32 2.38
N LEU A 29 0.82 -0.98 3.03
CA LEU A 29 0.82 -0.21 4.27
C LEU A 29 0.24 1.20 4.06
N LEU A 30 0.70 1.93 3.04
CA LEU A 30 0.27 3.31 2.83
C LEU A 30 -1.21 3.36 2.39
N ALA A 31 -1.54 2.68 1.29
CA ALA A 31 -2.90 2.73 0.72
C ALA A 31 -3.93 1.92 1.52
N GLY A 32 -3.48 0.96 2.32
CA GLY A 32 -4.34 0.13 3.17
C GLY A 32 -4.46 0.61 4.61
N SER A 33 -3.74 1.64 5.07
CA SER A 33 -3.77 2.04 6.49
C SER A 33 -3.77 3.54 6.78
N MET A 34 -3.32 4.42 5.88
CA MET A 34 -3.36 5.87 6.13
C MET A 34 -4.77 6.45 5.94
N ASP A 35 -5.05 7.63 6.48
CA ASP A 35 -6.20 8.41 6.00
C ASP A 35 -5.91 8.93 4.58
N ILE A 36 -6.95 9.17 3.77
CA ILE A 36 -6.76 9.60 2.37
C ILE A 36 -6.09 10.97 2.26
N ASP A 37 -6.39 11.91 3.17
CA ASP A 37 -5.83 13.26 3.11
C ASP A 37 -4.36 13.24 3.51
N ASP A 38 -3.99 12.48 4.54
CA ASP A 38 -2.60 12.24 4.92
C ASP A 38 -1.84 11.54 3.79
N LEU A 39 -2.47 10.55 3.14
CA LEU A 39 -1.87 9.78 2.07
C LEU A 39 -1.53 10.68 0.88
N ARG A 40 -2.47 11.52 0.43
CA ARG A 40 -2.24 12.52 -0.64
C ARG A 40 -1.07 13.44 -0.34
N GLN A 41 -0.96 13.89 0.91
CA GLN A 41 0.10 14.81 1.32
C GLN A 41 1.48 14.14 1.47
N HIS A 42 1.53 12.82 1.67
CA HIS A 42 2.77 12.17 2.15
C HIS A 42 3.24 10.96 1.35
N TRP A 43 2.43 10.36 0.47
CA TRP A 43 2.77 9.11 -0.21
C TRP A 43 4.12 9.19 -0.94
N GLU A 44 4.37 10.27 -1.70
CA GLU A 44 5.56 10.39 -2.53
C GLU A 44 6.82 10.51 -1.67
N ARG A 45 6.75 11.31 -0.59
CA ARG A 45 7.85 11.48 0.37
C ARG A 45 8.18 10.17 1.09
N LEU A 46 7.15 9.41 1.48
CA LEU A 46 7.33 8.12 2.15
C LEU A 46 7.90 7.07 1.19
N LEU A 47 7.41 7.02 -0.04
CA LEU A 47 7.95 6.14 -1.08
C LEU A 47 9.39 6.51 -1.46
N ARG A 48 9.74 7.81 -1.48
CA ARG A 48 11.10 8.26 -1.73
C ARG A 48 12.06 7.83 -0.63
N ARG A 49 11.66 7.97 0.63
CA ARG A 49 12.43 7.44 1.77
C ARG A 49 12.67 5.93 1.65
N TYR A 50 11.67 5.18 1.19
CA TYR A 50 11.82 3.75 0.92
C TYR A 50 12.84 3.49 -0.19
N HIS A 51 12.71 4.17 -1.33
CA HIS A 51 13.61 4.04 -2.48
C HIS A 51 15.06 4.41 -2.15
N ASP A 52 15.28 5.53 -1.46
CA ASP A 52 16.61 5.96 -1.01
C ASP A 52 17.25 4.89 -0.11
N ARG A 53 16.46 4.33 0.82
CA ARG A 53 16.95 3.29 1.73
C ARG A 53 17.29 1.98 1.00
N LEU A 54 16.58 1.62 -0.06
CA LEU A 54 16.98 0.48 -0.91
C LEU A 54 18.37 0.71 -1.53
N GLY A 55 18.63 1.92 -2.02
CA GLY A 55 19.94 2.29 -2.57
C GLY A 55 21.07 2.22 -1.54
N GLU A 56 20.81 2.72 -0.33
CA GLU A 56 21.75 2.63 0.81
C GLU A 56 22.08 1.17 1.18
N HIS A 57 21.14 0.24 0.97
CA HIS A 57 21.32 -1.21 1.18
C HIS A 57 21.79 -1.97 -0.06
N GLY A 58 22.22 -1.26 -1.12
CA GLY A 58 22.91 -1.85 -2.26
C GLY A 58 22.02 -2.27 -3.43
N VAL A 59 20.73 -1.95 -3.42
CA VAL A 59 19.89 -2.10 -4.62
C VAL A 59 20.33 -1.05 -5.65
N ARG A 60 20.74 -1.53 -6.83
CA ARG A 60 21.18 -0.69 -7.96
C ARG A 60 20.27 -0.90 -9.15
N ASP A 61 20.41 -0.01 -10.15
CA ASP A 61 19.67 -0.08 -11.42
C ASP A 61 18.14 -0.09 -11.28
N TYR A 62 17.63 0.46 -10.16
CA TYR A 62 16.21 0.62 -9.89
C TYR A 62 15.87 2.11 -9.82
N PRO A 63 15.56 2.78 -10.95
CA PRO A 63 15.33 4.21 -10.98
C PRO A 63 14.02 4.60 -10.28
N TRP A 64 13.98 5.83 -9.76
CA TRP A 64 12.81 6.37 -9.05
C TRP A 64 11.50 6.23 -9.84
N GLN A 65 11.51 6.49 -11.15
CA GLN A 65 10.31 6.40 -11.98
C GLN A 65 9.75 4.97 -12.04
N GLU A 66 10.62 3.96 -12.06
CA GLU A 66 10.22 2.56 -12.00
C GLU A 66 9.66 2.21 -10.62
N CYS A 67 10.21 2.77 -9.54
CA CYS A 67 9.65 2.65 -8.20
C CYS A 67 8.23 3.21 -8.09
N VAL A 68 7.99 4.40 -8.65
CA VAL A 68 6.64 4.99 -8.71
C VAL A 68 5.70 4.13 -9.55
N SER A 69 6.16 3.60 -10.68
CA SER A 69 5.36 2.72 -11.54
C SER A 69 4.96 1.43 -10.80
N HIS A 70 5.90 0.77 -10.14
CA HIS A 70 5.62 -0.43 -9.34
C HIS A 70 4.70 -0.12 -8.14
N TYR A 71 4.87 1.02 -7.49
CA TYR A 71 3.99 1.45 -6.41
C TYR A 71 2.54 1.63 -6.90
N ARG A 72 2.34 2.31 -8.03
CA ARG A 72 1.03 2.44 -8.69
C ARG A 72 0.41 1.09 -9.03
N GLN A 73 1.20 0.11 -9.47
CA GLN A 73 0.70 -1.26 -9.67
C GLN A 73 0.27 -1.91 -8.34
N THR A 74 1.09 -1.79 -7.30
CA THR A 74 0.85 -2.42 -6.00
C THR A 74 -0.44 -1.92 -5.35
N ILE A 75 -0.82 -0.65 -5.47
CA ILE A 75 -2.01 -0.13 -4.76
C ILE A 75 -3.35 -0.74 -5.24
N LEU A 76 -3.34 -1.44 -6.38
CA LEU A 76 -4.47 -2.27 -6.82
C LEU A 76 -4.72 -3.47 -5.87
N TYR A 77 -3.70 -3.92 -5.14
CA TYR A 77 -3.82 -5.02 -4.18
C TYR A 77 -4.69 -4.68 -2.96
N PRO A 78 -4.44 -3.60 -2.19
CA PRO A 78 -5.33 -3.21 -1.10
C PRO A 78 -6.74 -2.84 -1.57
N LEU A 79 -6.93 -2.40 -2.82
CA LEU A 79 -8.26 -2.25 -3.41
C LEU A 79 -9.01 -3.60 -3.47
N GLY A 80 -8.34 -4.65 -3.96
CA GLY A 80 -8.89 -6.01 -3.96
C GLY A 80 -9.23 -6.51 -2.55
N GLN A 81 -8.40 -6.20 -1.55
CA GLN A 81 -8.68 -6.52 -0.14
C GLN A 81 -9.93 -5.80 0.38
N GLY A 82 -10.10 -4.51 0.05
CA GLY A 82 -11.30 -3.75 0.41
C GLY A 82 -12.58 -4.36 -0.16
N ILE A 83 -12.56 -4.76 -1.44
CA ILE A 83 -13.68 -5.45 -2.09
C ILE A 83 -14.01 -6.77 -1.39
N ALA A 84 -12.99 -7.58 -1.07
CA ALA A 84 -13.18 -8.84 -0.35
C ALA A 84 -13.77 -8.61 1.05
N LEU A 85 -13.36 -7.55 1.73
CA LEU A 85 -13.84 -7.20 3.07
C LEU A 85 -15.33 -6.83 3.08
N ILE A 86 -15.83 -6.13 2.05
CA ILE A 86 -17.27 -5.85 1.88
C ILE A 86 -18.06 -7.15 1.85
N GLY A 87 -17.60 -8.14 1.08
CA GLY A 87 -18.24 -9.46 1.04
C GLY A 87 -18.19 -10.18 2.39
N ALA A 88 -17.04 -10.12 3.08
CA ALA A 88 -16.83 -10.82 4.33
C ALA A 88 -17.61 -10.22 5.52
N LEU A 89 -17.79 -8.89 5.54
CA LEU A 89 -18.45 -8.17 6.63
C LEU A 89 -19.90 -7.75 6.32
N ALA A 90 -20.49 -8.26 5.24
CA ALA A 90 -21.79 -7.83 4.71
C ALA A 90 -22.96 -7.80 5.74
N GLN A 91 -22.85 -8.52 6.85
CA GLN A 91 -23.87 -8.57 7.92
C GLN A 91 -23.36 -8.14 9.31
N ALA A 92 -22.09 -7.68 9.42
CA ALA A 92 -21.46 -7.42 10.72
C ALA A 92 -20.41 -6.29 10.66
N ASP A 93 -20.66 -5.25 9.86
CA ASP A 93 -19.76 -4.08 9.76
C ASP A 93 -20.22 -2.89 10.62
N ASP A 94 -20.47 -3.13 11.91
CA ASP A 94 -20.91 -2.08 12.85
C ASP A 94 -19.92 -0.89 12.94
N ARG A 95 -18.67 -1.11 12.49
CA ARG A 95 -17.57 -0.14 12.50
C ARG A 95 -17.35 0.55 11.14
N GLY A 96 -18.07 0.17 10.08
CA GLY A 96 -17.94 0.73 8.73
C GLY A 96 -16.55 0.54 8.12
N LEU A 97 -15.83 -0.53 8.50
CA LEU A 97 -14.45 -0.77 8.09
C LEU A 97 -14.36 -1.17 6.62
N ALA A 98 -15.39 -1.83 6.07
CA ALA A 98 -15.36 -2.31 4.70
C ALA A 98 -15.35 -1.13 3.70
N ASP A 99 -16.24 -0.16 3.90
CA ASP A 99 -16.31 1.04 3.06
C ASP A 99 -15.05 1.89 3.18
N VAL A 100 -14.53 2.08 4.39
CA VAL A 100 -13.28 2.83 4.61
C VAL A 100 -12.10 2.16 3.91
N ALA A 101 -11.98 0.83 4.03
CA ALA A 101 -10.91 0.08 3.36
C ALA A 101 -11.01 0.16 1.84
N LEU A 102 -12.22 0.03 1.27
CA LEU A 102 -12.46 0.15 -0.16
C LEU A 102 -12.17 1.57 -0.66
N LEU A 103 -12.85 2.57 -0.09
CA LEU A 103 -12.86 3.93 -0.63
C LEU A 103 -11.47 4.55 -0.60
N ARG A 104 -10.71 4.35 0.47
CA ARG A 104 -9.31 4.82 0.55
C ARG A 104 -8.46 4.29 -0.60
N ALA A 105 -8.46 2.97 -0.79
CA ALA A 105 -7.63 2.34 -1.81
C ALA A 105 -8.10 2.74 -3.20
N LEU A 106 -9.42 2.81 -3.42
CA LEU A 106 -10.01 3.24 -4.69
C LEU A 106 -9.65 4.69 -5.04
N THR A 107 -9.79 5.61 -4.08
CA THR A 107 -9.45 7.03 -4.29
C THR A 107 -7.97 7.19 -4.59
N HIS A 108 -7.09 6.49 -3.87
CA HIS A 108 -5.65 6.56 -4.16
C HIS A 108 -5.27 5.94 -5.51
N CYS A 109 -5.94 4.83 -5.89
CA CYS A 109 -5.83 4.26 -7.22
C CYS A 109 -6.20 5.27 -8.31
N HIS A 110 -7.27 6.03 -8.10
CA HIS A 110 -7.72 7.08 -9.00
C HIS A 110 -6.73 8.25 -9.07
N ASP A 111 -6.32 8.80 -7.92
CA ASP A 111 -5.41 9.95 -7.83
C ASP A 111 -4.08 9.68 -8.55
N LEU A 112 -3.61 8.43 -8.51
CA LEU A 112 -2.35 8.01 -9.14
C LEU A 112 -2.53 7.31 -10.49
N ASN A 113 -3.73 7.32 -11.09
CA ASN A 113 -4.02 6.67 -12.36
C ASN A 113 -3.50 5.22 -12.42
N SER A 114 -3.74 4.45 -11.38
CA SER A 114 -3.04 3.17 -11.17
C SER A 114 -3.46 2.09 -12.16
N PHE A 115 -4.68 2.14 -12.66
CA PHE A 115 -5.16 1.20 -13.69
C PHE A 115 -4.40 1.32 -15.02
N ASP A 116 -3.85 2.50 -15.35
CA ASP A 116 -3.03 2.68 -16.57
C ASP A 116 -1.78 1.79 -16.57
N THR A 117 -1.31 1.41 -15.38
CA THR A 117 -0.09 0.60 -15.22
C THR A 117 -0.28 -0.87 -15.57
N VAL A 118 -1.53 -1.32 -15.72
CA VAL A 118 -1.90 -2.69 -16.12
C VAL A 118 -2.62 -2.74 -17.46
N ALA A 119 -3.19 -1.62 -17.93
CA ALA A 119 -3.80 -1.54 -19.26
C ALA A 119 -2.77 -1.42 -20.40
N ALA A 120 -1.54 -0.98 -20.08
CA ALA A 120 -0.45 -0.82 -21.04
C ALA A 120 0.50 -2.04 -21.13
N ALA A 121 0.16 -3.16 -20.48
CA ALA A 121 0.91 -4.42 -20.48
C ALA A 121 0.23 -5.45 -21.39
#